data_AF-M3CXA6-F1
#
_entry.id   AF-M3CXA6-F1
#
_cell.length_a   1.000
_cell.length_b   1.000
_cell.length_c   1.000
_cell.angle_alpha   90.00
_cell.angle_beta   90.00
_cell.angle_gamma   90.00
#
_symmetry.space_group_name_H-M   'P 1'
#
loop_
_entity.id
_entity.type
_entity.pdbx_description
1 polymer ?
#
loop_
_entity_poly.entity_id
_entity_poly.type
_entity_poly.pdbx_seq_one_letter_code
_entity_poly.pdbx_strand_id
1 'polypeptide(L)'
;MVSLRRSARVSVKSESKGERANDNHTAEVATEPVKRGRKRKATDDHDATSMAPPPATPNQKRGKVANGSGIKPPPFTPTPAAIGLMNGTSKVGTNYSTGDIDDPTPPATRPANAHHTNATLVTPGGTQLEPAYSNFEEASPSKAGGPRTTSKTLLDEACAHLLQIDSTLTGKLQPVIDQHYCRVFSPEGLAENIDPFRSLASGIMAQQVSGAAASSIKNKFIALFPPEACPTGFPPPNLVAATDLAILRTAGLSQRKAEYIQGLAQKFDTGEITTKQLMTGSDEDVMRDLVAVRGLGAWSVEMFMCFGLKRLDVFSTGDLGVQRGMAAYMGRDVSKLKAKGGGKWKYMSEKEMVDLAEKFRPYRSLFMWYMWRIENVEVAAVQDNAEK
;
A
#
# COMPACT_ATOMS: atom_id res chain seq x y z
N MET A 1 -18.05 20.21 53.11
CA MET A 1 -18.13 19.23 54.22
C MET A 1 -19.02 18.08 53.80
N VAL A 2 -18.46 16.87 53.78
CA VAL A 2 -19.05 15.55 54.11
C VAL A 2 -20.54 15.32 53.77
N SER A 3 -20.84 14.37 52.89
CA SER A 3 -21.27 13.01 53.31
C SER A 3 -21.99 12.24 52.19
N LEU A 4 -21.44 11.09 51.81
CA LEU A 4 -22.20 9.99 51.20
C LEU A 4 -23.13 9.36 52.26
N ARG A 5 -24.28 8.80 51.85
CA ARG A 5 -24.79 7.55 52.46
C ARG A 5 -25.75 6.78 51.57
N ARG A 6 -25.47 5.47 51.52
CA ARG A 6 -26.17 4.35 50.87
C ARG A 6 -27.45 3.96 51.61
N SER A 7 -28.36 3.25 50.94
CA SER A 7 -29.07 2.00 51.37
C SER A 7 -30.20 1.69 50.37
N ALA A 8 -30.78 0.51 50.22
CA ALA A 8 -30.41 -0.91 50.35
C ALA A 8 -31.64 -1.70 49.80
N ARG A 9 -31.44 -2.94 49.37
CA ARG A 9 -32.39 -3.86 48.71
C ARG A 9 -33.60 -4.27 49.57
N VAL A 10 -34.66 -4.72 48.89
CA VAL A 10 -35.54 -5.82 49.35
C VAL A 10 -35.71 -6.83 48.21
N SER A 11 -35.65 -8.11 48.56
CA SER A 11 -35.83 -9.30 47.71
C SER A 11 -36.96 -10.13 48.32
N VAL A 12 -37.77 -10.80 47.50
CA VAL A 12 -38.61 -11.93 47.94
C VAL A 12 -38.55 -13.04 46.88
N LYS A 13 -38.41 -14.27 47.36
CA LYS A 13 -38.32 -15.55 46.66
C LYS A 13 -39.27 -16.51 47.40
N SER A 14 -39.88 -17.46 46.69
CA SER A 14 -40.47 -18.71 47.20
C SER A 14 -40.16 -19.77 46.13
N GLU A 15 -39.29 -20.77 46.32
CA GLU A 15 -39.43 -22.04 47.08
C GLU A 15 -40.71 -22.83 46.71
N SER A 16 -40.69 -24.13 46.41
CA SER A 16 -39.92 -25.22 47.04
C SER A 16 -39.86 -26.50 46.16
N LYS A 17 -38.72 -27.23 46.21
CA LYS A 17 -38.50 -28.65 46.65
C LYS A 17 -39.06 -29.75 45.72
N GLY A 18 -38.40 -30.88 45.45
CA GLY A 18 -37.23 -31.65 45.92
C GLY A 18 -37.35 -33.01 45.18
N GLU A 19 -36.45 -33.99 45.14
CA GLU A 19 -35.18 -34.28 45.77
C GLU A 19 -34.56 -35.48 45.00
N ARG A 20 -33.33 -35.83 45.35
CA ARG A 20 -32.32 -36.64 44.63
C ARG A 20 -32.58 -38.15 44.56
N ALA A 21 -31.93 -38.84 43.62
CA ALA A 21 -30.99 -39.93 43.93
C ALA A 21 -30.10 -40.26 42.72
N ASN A 22 -28.88 -40.67 43.03
CA ASN A 22 -27.74 -41.02 42.19
C ASN A 22 -27.69 -42.56 42.08
N ASP A 23 -27.24 -43.13 40.96
CA ASP A 23 -26.30 -44.27 40.97
C ASP A 23 -25.84 -44.74 39.57
N ASN A 24 -24.57 -45.16 39.56
CA ASN A 24 -23.76 -45.70 38.47
C ASN A 24 -24.32 -47.00 37.86
N HIS A 25 -24.05 -47.25 36.56
CA HIS A 25 -23.29 -48.44 36.14
C HIS A 25 -22.93 -48.49 34.62
N THR A 26 -21.63 -48.68 34.39
CA THR A 26 -20.93 -49.54 33.40
C THR A 26 -20.93 -49.32 31.88
N ALA A 27 -19.71 -49.55 31.37
CA ALA A 27 -19.17 -49.53 30.02
C ALA A 27 -19.64 -50.66 29.09
N GLU A 28 -19.43 -50.48 27.78
CA GLU A 28 -18.74 -51.34 26.79
C GLU A 28 -19.27 -51.01 25.38
N VAL A 29 -18.65 -51.22 24.21
CA VAL A 29 -17.31 -51.54 23.67
C VAL A 29 -17.42 -51.24 22.15
N ALA A 30 -16.28 -51.03 21.49
CA ALA A 30 -16.06 -50.71 20.08
C ALA A 30 -16.73 -51.64 19.04
N THR A 31 -16.81 -51.18 17.77
CA THR A 31 -16.15 -51.81 16.58
C THR A 31 -16.59 -51.17 15.24
N GLU A 32 -15.62 -50.63 14.49
CA GLU A 32 -15.52 -50.84 13.02
C GLU A 32 -15.03 -52.29 12.78
N PRO A 33 -15.25 -53.00 11.63
CA PRO A 33 -14.46 -52.74 10.40
C PRO A 33 -14.94 -53.30 9.01
N VAL A 34 -14.13 -53.01 7.97
CA VAL A 34 -13.74 -53.84 6.79
C VAL A 34 -14.33 -53.59 5.37
N LYS A 35 -13.38 -53.27 4.46
CA LYS A 35 -13.39 -53.37 2.99
C LYS A 35 -13.36 -54.83 2.49
N ARG A 36 -13.99 -55.14 1.35
CA ARG A 36 -13.50 -56.16 0.38
C ARG A 36 -14.15 -55.99 -1.00
N GLY A 37 -13.40 -56.30 -2.06
CA GLY A 37 -13.83 -56.18 -3.46
C GLY A 37 -13.83 -57.50 -4.24
N ARG A 38 -14.04 -57.33 -5.58
CA ARG A 38 -13.84 -58.22 -6.76
C ARG A 38 -15.07 -58.96 -7.39
N LYS A 39 -15.42 -58.48 -8.59
CA LYS A 39 -15.41 -59.11 -9.96
C LYS A 39 -16.26 -60.36 -10.30
N ARG A 40 -17.07 -60.26 -11.38
CA ARG A 40 -17.28 -61.14 -12.59
C ARG A 40 -18.58 -60.66 -13.32
N LYS A 41 -18.65 -60.27 -14.60
CA LYS A 41 -18.43 -60.86 -15.97
C LYS A 41 -19.62 -61.69 -16.51
N ALA A 42 -20.26 -61.25 -17.62
CA ALA A 42 -20.64 -61.98 -18.87
C ALA A 42 -21.74 -61.21 -19.67
N THR A 43 -21.49 -60.78 -20.94
CA THR A 43 -21.98 -61.29 -22.29
C THR A 43 -23.38 -60.75 -22.68
N ASP A 44 -23.78 -60.38 -23.90
CA ASP A 44 -23.26 -60.58 -25.28
C ASP A 44 -23.92 -59.59 -26.29
N ASP A 45 -23.22 -59.40 -27.42
CA ASP A 45 -23.63 -59.07 -28.82
C ASP A 45 -24.68 -58.00 -29.21
N HIS A 46 -24.29 -56.99 -30.00
CA HIS A 46 -24.32 -57.06 -31.48
C HIS A 46 -23.79 -55.78 -32.18
N ASP A 47 -22.91 -56.04 -33.13
CA ASP A 47 -22.49 -55.36 -34.37
C ASP A 47 -23.19 -54.05 -34.82
N ALA A 48 -22.39 -53.02 -35.16
CA ALA A 48 -22.53 -52.19 -36.39
C ALA A 48 -21.58 -50.96 -36.40
N THR A 49 -20.63 -50.97 -37.34
CA THR A 49 -20.10 -49.82 -38.11
C THR A 49 -19.53 -48.58 -37.38
N SER A 50 -18.19 -48.56 -37.28
CA SER A 50 -17.27 -47.49 -37.73
C SER A 50 -17.82 -46.06 -37.93
N MET A 51 -17.51 -45.15 -37.00
CA MET A 51 -16.89 -43.84 -37.26
C MET A 51 -16.24 -43.32 -35.96
N ALA A 52 -15.00 -42.84 -36.06
CA ALA A 52 -14.11 -42.56 -34.93
C ALA A 52 -14.52 -41.34 -34.06
N PRO A 53 -14.34 -41.39 -32.72
CA PRO A 53 -14.44 -40.22 -31.84
C PRO A 53 -13.17 -39.34 -31.86
N PRO A 54 -13.27 -38.05 -31.48
CA PRO A 54 -12.18 -37.08 -31.59
C PRO A 54 -10.97 -37.39 -30.69
N PRO A 55 -9.76 -36.94 -31.06
CA PRO A 55 -8.52 -37.33 -30.40
C PRO A 55 -8.42 -36.78 -28.97
N ALA A 56 -8.22 -37.69 -28.01
CA ALA A 56 -7.88 -37.39 -26.63
C ALA A 56 -6.45 -36.85 -26.52
N THR A 57 -6.28 -35.78 -25.74
CA THR A 57 -5.01 -35.10 -25.50
C THR A 57 -4.03 -36.03 -24.74
N PRO A 58 -2.75 -36.12 -25.13
CA PRO A 58 -1.79 -37.01 -24.47
C PRO A 58 -1.49 -36.58 -23.03
N ASN A 59 -1.58 -37.54 -22.11
CA ASN A 59 -1.26 -37.40 -20.69
C ASN A 59 0.25 -37.11 -20.53
N GLN A 60 0.60 -35.87 -20.14
CA GLN A 60 2.01 -35.48 -19.98
C GLN A 60 2.67 -36.28 -18.86
N LYS A 61 3.77 -36.97 -19.20
CA LYS A 61 4.70 -37.55 -18.22
C LYS A 61 5.22 -36.42 -17.31
N ARG A 62 4.82 -36.44 -16.04
CA ARG A 62 5.48 -35.66 -14.97
C ARG A 62 6.95 -36.03 -14.93
N GLY A 63 7.82 -35.14 -15.42
CA GLY A 63 9.24 -35.18 -15.10
C GLY A 63 9.42 -35.03 -13.59
N LYS A 64 10.12 -35.98 -12.96
CA LYS A 64 10.56 -35.88 -11.57
C LYS A 64 11.52 -34.69 -11.47
N VAL A 65 11.07 -33.59 -10.88
CA VAL A 65 11.96 -32.52 -10.42
C VAL A 65 12.56 -32.97 -9.08
N ALA A 66 13.88 -32.94 -8.99
CA ALA A 66 14.63 -33.27 -7.80
C ALA A 66 14.18 -32.42 -6.60
N ASN A 67 14.06 -33.06 -5.44
CA ASN A 67 13.82 -32.40 -4.15
C ASN A 67 14.99 -31.47 -3.82
N GLY A 68 14.87 -30.20 -4.23
CA GLY A 68 15.60 -29.08 -3.64
C GLY A 68 14.81 -28.51 -2.49
N SER A 69 15.46 -28.32 -1.34
CA SER A 69 14.94 -27.73 -0.10
C SER A 69 13.84 -26.69 -0.32
N GLY A 70 12.61 -27.04 0.11
CA GLY A 70 11.43 -26.18 0.00
C GLY A 70 11.50 -24.99 0.93
N ILE A 71 12.13 -23.90 0.48
CA ILE A 71 11.98 -22.58 1.08
C ILE A 71 11.00 -21.82 0.19
N LYS A 72 9.76 -21.62 0.66
CA LYS A 72 8.85 -20.67 0.01
C LYS A 72 9.45 -19.26 0.14
N PRO A 73 9.62 -18.51 -0.95
CA PRO A 73 10.08 -17.14 -0.88
C PRO A 73 9.09 -16.30 -0.05
N PRO A 74 9.53 -15.20 0.58
CA PRO A 74 8.63 -14.28 1.27
C PRO A 74 7.53 -13.80 0.31
N PRO A 75 6.32 -13.49 0.82
CA PRO A 75 5.25 -12.98 0.00
C PRO A 75 5.71 -11.68 -0.67
N PHE A 76 5.35 -11.54 -1.95
CA PHE A 76 5.71 -10.38 -2.76
C PHE A 76 5.02 -9.14 -2.17
N THR A 77 5.77 -8.28 -1.47
CA THR A 77 5.35 -6.90 -1.23
C THR A 77 5.52 -6.12 -2.54
N PRO A 78 4.46 -5.53 -3.10
CA PRO A 78 4.56 -4.82 -4.36
C PRO A 78 5.31 -3.48 -4.19
N THR A 79 6.64 -3.48 -4.22
CA THR A 79 7.44 -2.24 -4.07
C THR A 79 8.86 -2.47 -4.62
N PRO A 80 9.48 -1.60 -5.48
CA PRO A 80 9.13 -0.24 -5.95
C PRO A 80 8.33 -0.16 -7.27
N ALA A 81 8.18 -1.25 -8.01
CA ALA A 81 7.61 -1.20 -9.37
C ALA A 81 6.13 -0.76 -9.41
N ALA A 82 5.33 -1.11 -8.40
CA ALA A 82 3.92 -0.71 -8.32
C ALA A 82 3.74 0.77 -7.92
N ILE A 83 4.67 1.35 -7.16
CA ILE A 83 4.68 2.79 -6.84
C ILE A 83 4.84 3.62 -8.12
N GLY A 84 5.66 3.15 -9.07
CA GLY A 84 5.83 3.84 -10.36
C GLY A 84 4.51 4.02 -11.12
N LEU A 85 3.52 3.14 -10.93
CA LEU A 85 2.20 3.26 -11.53
C LEU A 85 1.29 4.26 -10.80
N MET A 86 1.50 4.46 -9.50
CA MET A 86 0.82 5.48 -8.69
C MET A 86 1.35 6.88 -9.02
N ASN A 87 2.64 7.03 -9.31
CA ASN A 87 3.29 8.32 -9.58
C ASN A 87 3.24 8.76 -11.05
N GLY A 88 2.38 8.15 -11.88
CA GLY A 88 2.29 8.51 -13.29
C GLY A 88 1.90 9.97 -13.46
N THR A 89 2.80 10.80 -14.00
CA THR A 89 2.58 12.23 -14.18
C THR A 89 1.35 12.50 -15.03
N SER A 90 0.52 13.43 -14.58
CA SER A 90 -0.62 13.91 -15.35
C SER A 90 -0.17 15.07 -16.21
N LYS A 91 -0.20 14.90 -17.53
CA LYS A 91 -0.08 16.01 -18.46
C LYS A 91 -1.50 16.50 -18.72
N VAL A 92 -1.83 17.69 -18.22
CA VAL A 92 -3.06 18.38 -18.64
C VAL A 92 -2.85 18.81 -20.09
N GLY A 93 -3.81 18.53 -20.98
CA GLY A 93 -3.74 18.97 -22.37
C GLY A 93 -3.59 20.49 -22.49
N THR A 94 -2.88 20.96 -23.52
CA THR A 94 -2.46 22.36 -23.74
C THR A 94 -3.59 23.40 -23.88
N ASN A 95 -4.86 22.97 -23.78
CA ASN A 95 -6.02 23.80 -24.10
C ASN A 95 -6.88 24.16 -22.87
N TYR A 96 -6.42 23.87 -21.65
CA TYR A 96 -7.13 24.24 -20.43
C TYR A 96 -6.44 25.43 -19.76
N SER A 97 -7.17 26.54 -19.66
CA SER A 97 -6.74 27.78 -19.03
C SER A 97 -6.52 27.56 -17.53
N THR A 98 -5.27 27.33 -17.15
CA THR A 98 -4.78 27.65 -15.81
C THR A 98 -4.86 29.17 -15.70
N GLY A 99 -5.91 29.70 -15.08
CA GLY A 99 -6.09 31.15 -14.94
C GLY A 99 -4.77 31.84 -14.56
N ASP A 100 -4.33 32.76 -15.43
CA ASP A 100 -3.19 33.67 -15.26
C ASP A 100 -1.88 33.11 -14.68
N ILE A 101 -1.47 31.90 -15.07
CA ILE A 101 -0.10 31.42 -14.78
C ILE A 101 0.50 30.85 -16.07
N ASP A 102 1.40 31.61 -16.70
CA ASP A 102 2.13 31.25 -17.93
C ASP A 102 3.14 30.08 -17.76
N ASP A 103 3.33 29.57 -16.53
CA ASP A 103 4.11 28.36 -16.25
C ASP A 103 3.43 27.50 -15.15
N PRO A 104 2.84 26.34 -15.47
CA PRO A 104 2.20 25.47 -14.48
C PRO A 104 3.21 24.81 -13.53
N THR A 105 4.52 25.02 -13.74
CA THR A 105 5.57 24.50 -12.88
C THR A 105 5.62 25.29 -11.57
N PRO A 106 5.46 24.63 -10.41
CA PRO A 106 5.51 25.33 -9.13
C PRO A 106 6.88 25.95 -8.87
N PRO A 107 6.95 27.15 -8.26
CA PRO A 107 8.23 27.75 -7.89
C PRO A 107 9.02 26.85 -6.95
N ALA A 108 10.29 26.59 -7.25
CA ALA A 108 11.15 25.74 -6.41
C ALA A 108 11.36 26.30 -4.99
N THR A 109 11.18 27.60 -4.79
CA THR A 109 11.30 28.29 -3.50
C THR A 109 10.04 28.23 -2.65
N ARG A 110 8.95 27.59 -3.11
CA ARG A 110 7.72 27.49 -2.33
C ARG A 110 7.96 26.76 -1.01
N PRO A 111 7.23 27.11 0.06
CA PRO A 111 7.27 26.39 1.32
C PRO A 111 7.00 24.90 1.15
N ALA A 112 7.75 24.07 1.86
CA ALA A 112 7.46 22.65 2.03
C ALA A 112 7.07 22.35 3.47
N ASN A 113 6.20 21.36 3.68
CA ASN A 113 5.73 20.97 5.01
C ASN A 113 5.63 19.45 5.11
N ALA A 114 6.11 18.88 6.21
CA ALA A 114 6.19 17.43 6.36
C ALA A 114 4.84 16.71 6.41
N HIS A 115 3.80 17.38 6.94
CA HIS A 115 2.46 16.83 7.18
C HIS A 115 1.43 17.23 6.13
N HIS A 116 1.78 18.15 5.22
CA HIS A 116 0.90 18.58 4.15
C HIS A 116 1.39 18.05 2.82
N THR A 117 0.51 18.07 1.82
CA THR A 117 0.84 17.64 0.48
C THR A 117 1.87 18.59 -0.14
N ASN A 118 2.99 18.07 -0.62
CA ASN A 118 4.02 18.86 -1.31
C ASN A 118 3.97 18.69 -2.84
N ALA A 119 3.06 17.87 -3.35
CA ALA A 119 2.75 17.75 -4.77
C ALA A 119 1.73 18.81 -5.22
N THR A 120 1.72 19.13 -6.51
CA THR A 120 0.58 19.82 -7.12
C THR A 120 -0.49 18.78 -7.47
N LEU A 121 -1.74 19.00 -7.04
CA LEU A 121 -2.81 18.04 -7.33
C LEU A 121 -3.69 18.50 -8.49
N VAL A 122 -4.09 17.54 -9.31
CA VAL A 122 -5.09 17.71 -10.36
C VAL A 122 -6.47 17.43 -9.77
N THR A 123 -7.41 18.34 -9.97
CA THR A 123 -8.81 18.17 -9.55
C THR A 123 -9.51 17.05 -10.33
N PRO A 124 -10.57 16.42 -9.75
CA PRO A 124 -11.43 15.49 -10.46
C PRO A 124 -11.92 16.11 -11.78
N GLY A 125 -11.72 15.41 -12.90
CA GLY A 125 -12.07 15.94 -14.22
C GLY A 125 -10.93 16.63 -14.96
N GLY A 126 -9.79 16.89 -14.31
CA GLY A 126 -8.65 17.57 -14.95
C GLY A 126 -8.86 19.06 -15.18
N THR A 127 -9.80 19.69 -14.45
CA THR A 127 -10.26 21.05 -14.71
C THR A 127 -9.35 22.14 -14.13
N GLN A 128 -8.68 21.84 -13.01
CA GLN A 128 -7.82 22.78 -12.28
C GLN A 128 -6.61 22.08 -11.65
N LEU A 129 -5.50 22.81 -11.57
CA LEU A 129 -4.34 22.47 -10.74
C LEU A 129 -4.47 23.21 -9.40
N GLU A 130 -4.42 22.46 -8.31
CA GLU A 130 -4.45 23.00 -6.94
C GLU A 130 -3.01 23.04 -6.39
N PRO A 131 -2.36 24.22 -6.36
CA PRO A 131 -1.03 24.34 -5.79
C PRO A 131 -1.07 24.11 -4.28
N ALA A 132 -0.13 23.33 -3.76
CA ALA A 132 0.01 23.09 -2.32
C ALA A 132 0.19 24.31 -1.44
N TYR A 133 0.64 25.41 -2.02
CA TYR A 133 1.11 26.56 -1.28
C TYR A 133 0.13 27.72 -1.21
N SER A 134 -0.99 27.67 -1.95
CA SER A 134 -2.00 28.75 -1.95
C SER A 134 -2.71 28.93 -0.61
N ASN A 135 -2.65 27.92 0.27
CA ASN A 135 -3.34 27.90 1.56
C ASN A 135 -2.42 27.85 2.79
N PHE A 136 -1.08 27.90 2.62
CA PHE A 136 -0.27 28.32 3.75
C PHE A 136 -0.69 29.77 3.97
N GLU A 137 -1.34 30.08 5.10
CA GLU A 137 -1.76 31.44 5.45
C GLU A 137 -0.75 32.45 4.93
N GLU A 138 -1.24 33.59 4.44
CA GLU A 138 -0.49 34.85 4.34
C GLU A 138 0.14 35.14 5.71
N ALA A 139 1.21 34.42 6.03
CA ALA A 139 2.07 34.66 7.15
C ALA A 139 2.75 35.95 6.76
N SER A 140 2.13 37.03 7.21
CA SER A 140 2.58 38.40 7.05
C SER A 140 4.11 38.43 7.09
N PRO A 141 4.78 39.07 6.10
CA PRO A 141 6.24 39.08 5.98
C PRO A 141 6.97 39.50 7.27
N SER A 142 6.23 40.13 8.19
CA SER A 142 6.69 40.69 9.45
C SER A 142 6.90 39.70 10.61
N LYS A 143 6.66 38.38 10.46
CA LYS A 143 6.76 37.44 11.60
C LYS A 143 7.60 36.16 11.45
N ALA A 144 8.31 35.93 10.34
CA ALA A 144 9.10 34.70 10.14
C ALA A 144 10.61 34.95 10.24
N GLY A 145 11.17 34.86 11.46
CA GLY A 145 12.59 35.06 11.75
C GLY A 145 13.46 33.79 11.73
N GLY A 146 13.13 32.77 10.92
CA GLY A 146 13.91 31.53 10.83
C GLY A 146 13.97 30.96 9.41
N PRO A 147 14.96 30.09 9.11
CA PRO A 147 15.03 29.41 7.81
C PRO A 147 13.78 28.55 7.61
N ARG A 148 13.02 28.80 6.54
CA ARG A 148 11.84 28.01 6.19
C ARG A 148 12.23 26.99 5.14
N THR A 149 12.02 25.70 5.41
CA THR A 149 12.24 24.63 4.44
C THR A 149 11.42 24.88 3.17
N THR A 150 12.07 24.78 2.02
CA THR A 150 11.46 25.00 0.70
C THR A 150 11.50 23.74 -0.14
N SER A 151 10.72 23.66 -1.22
CA SER A 151 10.80 22.53 -2.17
C SER A 151 12.22 22.35 -2.75
N LYS A 152 13.01 23.42 -2.83
CA LYS A 152 14.41 23.39 -3.29
C LYS A 152 15.36 22.76 -2.25
N THR A 153 15.18 23.07 -0.98
CA THR A 153 16.13 22.72 0.10
C THR A 153 15.71 21.49 0.90
N LEU A 154 14.46 21.06 0.76
CA LEU A 154 13.84 20.00 1.55
C LEU A 154 14.63 18.69 1.57
N LEU A 155 15.05 18.19 0.40
CA LEU A 155 15.76 16.91 0.33
C LEU A 155 17.10 16.98 1.07
N ASP A 156 17.85 18.06 0.86
CA ASP A 156 19.17 18.23 1.47
C ASP A 156 19.05 18.38 3.00
N GLU A 157 18.09 19.19 3.46
CA GLU A 157 17.79 19.35 4.89
C GLU A 157 17.35 18.02 5.53
N ALA A 158 16.51 17.25 4.84
CA ALA A 158 16.05 15.95 5.32
C ALA A 158 17.19 14.93 5.38
N CYS A 159 18.02 14.83 4.35
CA CYS A 159 19.21 13.97 4.34
C CYS A 159 20.18 14.35 5.48
N ALA A 160 20.47 15.64 5.67
CA ALA A 160 21.33 16.12 6.75
C ALA A 160 20.78 15.73 8.13
N HIS A 161 19.46 15.86 8.32
CA HIS A 161 18.79 15.43 9.55
C HIS A 161 18.91 13.93 9.79
N LEU A 162 18.65 13.10 8.77
CA LEU A 162 18.80 11.64 8.89
C LEU A 162 20.22 11.24 9.26
N LEU A 163 21.23 11.87 8.65
CA LEU A 163 22.65 11.63 8.94
C LEU A 163 23.04 12.04 10.34
N GLN A 164 22.55 13.18 10.83
CA GLN A 164 22.80 13.63 12.19
C GLN A 164 22.32 12.59 13.21
N ILE A 165 21.11 12.06 13.05
CA ILE A 165 20.58 11.03 13.94
C ILE A 165 21.34 9.72 13.77
N ASP A 166 21.57 9.29 12.53
CA ASP A 166 22.23 8.02 12.24
C ASP A 166 23.67 7.96 12.77
N SER A 167 24.37 9.10 12.85
CA SER A 167 25.70 9.20 13.47
C SER A 167 25.73 8.72 14.93
N THR A 168 24.59 8.80 15.63
CA THR A 168 24.43 8.32 17.01
C THR A 168 23.84 6.90 17.10
N LEU A 169 23.47 6.30 15.96
CA LEU A 169 22.83 4.99 15.88
C LEU A 169 23.71 3.95 15.20
N THR A 170 23.86 4.03 13.88
CA THR A 170 24.54 2.97 13.10
C THR A 170 25.62 3.48 12.16
N GLY A 171 25.55 4.75 11.73
CA GLY A 171 26.45 5.33 10.74
C GLY A 171 26.35 4.73 9.33
N LYS A 172 25.26 4.00 9.03
CA LYS A 172 25.09 3.28 7.76
C LYS A 172 24.36 4.07 6.67
N LEU A 173 23.72 5.20 6.98
CA LEU A 173 22.91 5.93 6.01
C LEU A 173 23.74 6.69 4.98
N GLN A 174 24.93 7.20 5.34
CA GLN A 174 25.79 7.98 4.43
C GLN A 174 26.04 7.28 3.08
N PRO A 175 26.59 6.05 3.03
CA PRO A 175 26.83 5.39 1.75
C PRO A 175 25.53 5.10 0.96
N VAL A 176 24.40 4.90 1.66
CA VAL A 176 23.10 4.67 1.01
C VAL A 176 22.56 5.96 0.38
N ILE A 177 22.72 7.10 1.06
CA ILE A 177 22.33 8.42 0.57
C ILE A 177 23.18 8.78 -0.66
N ASP A 178 24.50 8.59 -0.59
CA ASP A 178 25.42 8.91 -1.67
C ASP A 178 25.15 8.08 -2.93
N GLN A 179 24.81 6.79 -2.76
CA GLN A 179 24.50 5.91 -3.89
C GLN A 179 23.08 6.11 -4.45
N HIS A 180 22.14 6.63 -3.66
CA HIS A 180 20.73 6.66 -4.03
C HIS A 180 20.07 8.04 -3.83
N TYR A 181 20.08 8.84 -4.88
CA TYR A 181 19.33 10.09 -4.93
C TYR A 181 17.81 9.89 -4.87
N CYS A 182 17.15 10.52 -3.90
CA CYS A 182 15.71 10.43 -3.73
C CYS A 182 14.95 11.43 -4.60
N ARG A 183 14.76 11.08 -5.88
CA ARG A 183 13.97 11.89 -6.83
C ARG A 183 12.56 12.22 -6.33
N VAL A 184 11.93 11.36 -5.53
CA VAL A 184 10.56 11.58 -5.04
C VAL A 184 10.43 12.88 -4.25
N PHE A 185 11.41 13.18 -3.40
CA PHE A 185 11.43 14.36 -2.53
C PHE A 185 12.39 15.44 -3.03
N SER A 186 12.95 15.26 -4.23
CA SER A 186 13.76 16.28 -4.88
C SER A 186 12.89 17.40 -5.46
N PRO A 187 13.46 18.57 -5.81
CA PRO A 187 12.70 19.67 -6.41
C PRO A 187 11.90 19.21 -7.64
N GLU A 188 12.48 18.33 -8.46
CA GLU A 188 11.82 17.78 -9.65
C GLU A 188 10.65 16.87 -9.30
N GLY A 189 10.79 16.02 -8.27
CA GLY A 189 9.71 15.12 -7.85
C GLY A 189 8.56 15.85 -7.16
N LEU A 190 8.85 16.94 -6.45
CA LEU A 190 7.84 17.78 -5.82
C LEU A 190 7.09 18.62 -6.86
N ALA A 191 7.74 18.99 -7.97
CA ALA A 191 7.11 19.69 -9.08
C ALA A 191 6.16 18.80 -9.93
N GLU A 192 6.10 17.49 -9.67
CA GLU A 192 5.19 16.59 -10.38
C GLU A 192 3.72 16.92 -10.10
N ASN A 193 2.91 16.94 -11.17
CA ASN A 193 1.45 17.01 -11.09
C ASN A 193 0.87 15.61 -10.88
N ILE A 194 0.11 15.46 -9.80
CA ILE A 194 -0.46 14.19 -9.37
C ILE A 194 -1.98 14.26 -9.50
N ASP A 195 -2.56 13.29 -10.21
CA ASP A 195 -4.01 13.07 -10.22
C ASP A 195 -4.33 12.01 -9.15
N PRO A 196 -4.95 12.40 -8.01
CA PRO A 196 -5.20 11.49 -6.90
C PRO A 196 -6.04 10.27 -7.27
N PHE A 197 -7.08 10.48 -8.08
CA PHE A 197 -7.96 9.40 -8.51
C PHE A 197 -7.19 8.40 -9.37
N ARG A 198 -6.45 8.90 -10.36
CA ARG A 198 -5.58 8.07 -11.21
C ARG A 198 -4.56 7.29 -10.39
N SER A 199 -3.91 7.93 -9.42
CA SER A 199 -2.89 7.31 -8.57
C SER A 199 -3.48 6.16 -7.75
N LEU A 200 -4.59 6.41 -7.06
CA LEU A 200 -5.26 5.42 -6.22
C LEU A 200 -5.86 4.27 -7.06
N ALA A 201 -6.53 4.58 -8.17
CA ALA A 201 -7.07 3.58 -9.09
C ALA A 201 -5.95 2.71 -9.70
N SER A 202 -4.85 3.32 -10.14
CA SER A 202 -3.66 2.59 -10.63
C SER A 202 -3.08 1.68 -9.55
N GLY A 203 -3.07 2.14 -8.30
CA GLY A 203 -2.69 1.34 -7.14
C GLY A 203 -3.54 0.09 -7.00
N ILE A 204 -4.87 0.22 -7.05
CA ILE A 204 -5.81 -0.92 -7.01
C ILE A 204 -5.57 -1.88 -8.19
N MET A 205 -5.35 -1.35 -9.40
CA MET A 205 -5.05 -2.17 -10.58
C MET A 205 -3.78 -3.02 -10.38
N ALA A 206 -2.74 -2.45 -9.76
CA ALA A 206 -1.45 -3.10 -9.56
C ALA A 206 -1.41 -4.14 -8.43
N GLN A 207 -2.43 -4.22 -7.57
CA GLN A 207 -2.45 -5.18 -6.46
C GLN A 207 -2.35 -6.63 -6.94
N GLN A 208 -1.47 -7.42 -6.32
CA GLN A 208 -1.33 -8.88 -6.56
C GLN A 208 -1.04 -9.29 -8.02
N VAL A 209 -0.48 -8.39 -8.84
CA VAL A 209 -0.08 -8.69 -10.23
C VAL A 209 1.33 -8.15 -10.49
N SER A 210 1.97 -8.60 -11.58
CA SER A 210 3.27 -8.05 -11.99
C SER A 210 3.12 -6.61 -12.49
N GLY A 211 4.21 -5.84 -12.48
CA GLY A 211 4.21 -4.48 -13.03
C GLY A 211 3.78 -4.44 -14.50
N ALA A 212 4.25 -5.39 -15.32
CA ALA A 212 3.84 -5.50 -16.72
C ALA A 212 2.34 -5.79 -16.89
N ALA A 213 1.78 -6.67 -16.06
CA ALA A 213 0.34 -6.95 -16.07
C ALA A 213 -0.47 -5.73 -15.62
N ALA A 214 -0.01 -5.02 -14.58
CA ALA A 214 -0.65 -3.80 -14.10
C ALA A 214 -0.65 -2.69 -15.17
N SER A 215 0.48 -2.48 -15.87
CA SER A 215 0.55 -1.56 -17.00
C SER A 215 -0.40 -1.95 -18.14
N SER A 216 -0.48 -3.24 -18.47
CA SER A 216 -1.41 -3.73 -19.50
C SER A 216 -2.88 -3.46 -19.11
N ILE A 217 -3.26 -3.77 -17.86
CA ILE A 217 -4.60 -3.50 -17.33
C ILE A 217 -4.90 -2.00 -17.38
N LYS A 218 -3.98 -1.15 -16.91
CA LYS A 218 -4.14 0.32 -16.93
C LYS A 218 -4.35 0.86 -18.33
N ASN A 219 -3.54 0.42 -19.29
CA ASN A 219 -3.66 0.86 -20.68
C ASN A 219 -5.00 0.43 -21.30
N LYS A 220 -5.42 -0.82 -21.07
CA LYS A 220 -6.73 -1.31 -21.53
C LYS A 220 -7.88 -0.58 -20.86
N PHE A 221 -7.76 -0.26 -19.57
CA PHE A 221 -8.75 0.49 -18.82
C PHE A 221 -8.93 1.90 -19.38
N ILE A 222 -7.83 2.63 -19.65
CA ILE A 222 -7.89 3.95 -20.29
C ILE A 222 -8.54 3.84 -21.67
N ALA A 223 -8.21 2.80 -22.44
CA ALA A 223 -8.77 2.58 -23.78
C ALA A 223 -10.27 2.23 -23.81
N LEU A 224 -10.92 2.00 -22.66
CA LEU A 224 -12.38 1.88 -22.59
C LEU A 224 -13.09 3.22 -22.79
N PHE A 225 -12.37 4.33 -22.60
CA PHE A 225 -12.92 5.67 -22.61
C PHE A 225 -12.40 6.45 -23.81
N PRO A 226 -13.23 7.30 -24.45
CA PRO A 226 -12.79 8.13 -25.55
C PRO A 226 -11.67 9.11 -25.11
N PRO A 227 -10.57 9.24 -25.86
CA PRO A 227 -9.45 10.12 -25.49
C PRO A 227 -9.86 11.58 -25.24
N GLU A 228 -10.82 12.10 -26.00
CA GLU A 228 -11.38 13.45 -25.88
C GLU A 228 -12.07 13.69 -24.52
N ALA A 229 -12.55 12.61 -23.89
CA ALA A 229 -13.18 12.65 -22.57
C ALA A 229 -12.17 12.45 -21.43
N CYS A 230 -10.88 12.28 -21.75
CA CYS A 230 -9.79 12.00 -20.81
C CYS A 230 -8.68 13.07 -20.90
N PRO A 231 -8.93 14.32 -20.47
CA PRO A 231 -8.01 15.45 -20.69
C PRO A 231 -6.64 15.31 -20.01
N THR A 232 -6.51 14.43 -19.02
CA THR A 232 -5.25 14.11 -18.31
C THR A 232 -4.58 12.83 -18.82
N GLY A 233 -5.14 12.20 -19.87
CA GLY A 233 -4.77 10.86 -20.33
C GLY A 233 -5.28 9.73 -19.42
N PHE A 234 -6.23 10.03 -18.52
CA PHE A 234 -6.93 9.06 -17.68
C PHE A 234 -8.41 9.46 -17.56
N PRO A 235 -9.35 8.50 -17.48
CA PRO A 235 -10.77 8.83 -17.40
C PRO A 235 -11.10 9.54 -16.08
N PRO A 236 -11.90 10.61 -16.13
CA PRO A 236 -12.33 11.31 -14.94
C PRO A 236 -13.29 10.46 -14.07
N PRO A 237 -13.40 10.75 -12.77
CA PRO A 237 -14.19 9.93 -11.84
C PRO A 237 -15.66 9.76 -12.24
N ASN A 238 -16.32 10.82 -12.72
CA ASN A 238 -17.72 10.78 -13.15
C ASN A 238 -17.97 9.75 -14.26
N LEU A 239 -17.09 9.65 -15.25
CA LEU A 239 -17.21 8.67 -16.33
C LEU A 239 -16.99 7.24 -15.81
N VAL A 240 -15.99 7.03 -14.96
CA VAL A 240 -15.74 5.71 -14.38
C VAL A 240 -16.90 5.27 -13.47
N ALA A 241 -17.46 6.20 -12.68
CA ALA A 241 -18.60 5.95 -11.80
C ALA A 241 -19.86 5.55 -12.58
N ALA A 242 -20.08 6.15 -13.75
CA ALA A 242 -21.23 5.86 -14.61
C ALA A 242 -21.06 4.61 -15.50
N THR A 243 -19.87 4.00 -15.54
CA THR A 243 -19.59 2.86 -16.42
C THR A 243 -19.96 1.53 -15.78
N ASP A 244 -20.67 0.67 -16.51
CA ASP A 244 -21.03 -0.67 -16.04
C ASP A 244 -19.80 -1.52 -15.66
N LEU A 245 -19.90 -2.25 -14.54
CA LEU A 245 -18.85 -3.14 -14.06
C LEU A 245 -18.44 -4.18 -15.11
N ALA A 246 -19.39 -4.65 -15.93
CA ALA A 246 -19.12 -5.60 -17.01
C ALA A 246 -18.13 -5.03 -18.03
N ILE A 247 -18.27 -3.74 -18.37
CA ILE A 247 -17.39 -3.02 -19.30
C ILE A 247 -16.02 -2.83 -18.64
N LEU A 248 -15.96 -2.32 -17.40
CA LEU A 248 -14.69 -2.11 -16.69
C LEU A 248 -13.83 -3.39 -16.61
N ARG A 249 -14.49 -4.54 -16.45
CA ARG A 249 -13.82 -5.84 -16.39
C ARG A 249 -13.19 -6.28 -17.71
N THR A 250 -13.66 -5.77 -18.86
CA THR A 250 -13.04 -6.09 -20.16
C THR A 250 -11.59 -5.62 -20.25
N ALA A 251 -11.18 -4.67 -19.41
CA ALA A 251 -9.78 -4.23 -19.28
C ALA A 251 -8.87 -5.26 -18.56
N GLY A 252 -9.41 -6.37 -18.07
CA GLY A 252 -8.66 -7.38 -17.30
C GLY A 252 -8.71 -7.18 -15.78
N LEU A 253 -9.66 -6.38 -15.29
CA LEU A 253 -9.93 -6.25 -13.86
C LEU A 253 -10.69 -7.47 -13.33
N SER A 254 -10.39 -7.87 -12.09
CA SER A 254 -11.27 -8.78 -11.36
C SER A 254 -12.57 -8.07 -10.95
N GLN A 255 -13.61 -8.84 -10.59
CA GLN A 255 -14.88 -8.28 -10.07
C GLN A 255 -14.63 -7.24 -8.98
N ARG A 256 -13.86 -7.65 -7.96
CA ARG A 256 -13.56 -6.81 -6.79
C ARG A 256 -12.81 -5.55 -7.18
N LYS A 257 -11.80 -5.64 -8.06
CA LYS A 257 -11.05 -4.45 -8.49
C LYS A 257 -11.93 -3.47 -9.27
N ALA A 258 -12.84 -3.97 -10.11
CA ALA A 258 -13.80 -3.12 -10.82
C ALA A 258 -14.75 -2.40 -9.83
N GLU A 259 -15.31 -3.13 -8.86
CA GLU A 259 -16.15 -2.55 -7.79
C GLU A 259 -15.39 -1.48 -6.99
N TYR A 260 -14.12 -1.74 -6.65
CA TYR A 260 -13.31 -0.82 -5.83
C TYR A 260 -12.99 0.46 -6.58
N ILE A 261 -12.61 0.34 -7.86
CA ILE A 261 -12.30 1.49 -8.71
C ILE A 261 -13.56 2.31 -8.98
N GLN A 262 -14.70 1.66 -9.27
CA GLN A 262 -15.98 2.36 -9.47
C GLN A 262 -16.44 3.05 -8.18
N GLY A 263 -16.36 2.38 -7.03
CA GLY A 263 -16.71 2.98 -5.73
C GLY A 263 -15.78 4.13 -5.35
N LEU A 264 -14.47 4.02 -5.62
CA LEU A 264 -13.53 5.13 -5.48
C LEU A 264 -13.93 6.30 -6.38
N ALA A 265 -14.30 6.03 -7.64
CA ALA A 265 -14.72 7.05 -8.59
C ALA A 265 -15.98 7.79 -8.10
N GLN A 266 -16.96 7.07 -7.58
CA GLN A 266 -18.17 7.65 -6.98
C GLN A 266 -17.86 8.59 -5.81
N LYS A 267 -16.90 8.25 -4.95
CA LYS A 267 -16.50 9.10 -3.82
C LYS A 267 -15.84 10.41 -4.26
N PHE A 268 -15.04 10.38 -5.32
CA PHE A 268 -14.50 11.59 -5.93
C PHE A 268 -15.58 12.41 -6.65
N ASP A 269 -16.48 11.74 -7.36
CA ASP A 269 -17.58 12.38 -8.12
C ASP A 269 -18.59 13.09 -7.21
N THR A 270 -18.95 12.45 -6.09
CA THR A 270 -19.87 13.01 -5.08
C THR A 270 -19.21 14.05 -4.17
N GLY A 271 -17.89 14.22 -4.23
CA GLY A 271 -17.14 15.12 -3.36
C GLY A 271 -16.95 14.61 -1.93
N GLU A 272 -17.18 13.32 -1.65
CA GLU A 272 -16.81 12.70 -0.38
C GLU A 272 -15.29 12.71 -0.18
N ILE A 273 -14.53 12.54 -1.28
CA ILE A 273 -13.09 12.73 -1.33
C ILE A 273 -12.78 13.90 -2.26
N THR A 274 -12.19 14.96 -1.72
CA THR A 274 -11.82 16.16 -2.47
C THR A 274 -10.31 16.36 -2.51
N THR A 275 -9.80 17.04 -3.55
CA THR A 275 -8.39 17.47 -3.59
C THR A 275 -8.06 18.36 -2.40
N LYS A 276 -8.95 19.30 -2.03
CA LYS A 276 -8.75 20.19 -0.88
C LYS A 276 -8.46 19.42 0.42
N GLN A 277 -9.24 18.37 0.71
CA GLN A 277 -8.99 17.50 1.87
C GLN A 277 -7.63 16.79 1.76
N LEU A 278 -7.26 16.27 0.59
CA LEU A 278 -5.96 15.63 0.39
C LEU A 278 -4.80 16.63 0.52
N MET A 279 -4.99 17.89 0.12
CA MET A 279 -3.99 18.94 0.25
C MET A 279 -3.72 19.34 1.70
N THR A 280 -4.80 19.60 2.44
CA THR A 280 -4.75 20.35 3.71
C THR A 280 -5.15 19.53 4.93
N GLY A 281 -5.77 18.37 4.76
CA GLY A 281 -6.18 17.50 5.84
C GLY A 281 -4.98 16.95 6.62
N SER A 282 -5.17 16.71 7.92
CA SER A 282 -4.18 16.04 8.76
C SER A 282 -3.82 14.65 8.21
N ASP A 283 -2.68 14.10 8.63
CA ASP A 283 -2.29 12.74 8.24
C ASP A 283 -3.36 11.73 8.68
N GLU A 284 -3.93 11.93 9.87
CA GLU A 284 -4.96 11.09 10.47
C GLU A 284 -6.29 11.15 9.69
N ASP A 285 -6.71 12.36 9.28
CA ASP A 285 -7.95 12.53 8.51
C ASP A 285 -7.82 11.91 7.12
N VAL A 286 -6.73 12.18 6.41
CA VAL A 286 -6.48 11.60 5.08
C VAL A 286 -6.40 10.07 5.17
N MET A 287 -5.71 9.54 6.19
CA MET A 287 -5.63 8.10 6.43
C MET A 287 -7.01 7.49 6.68
N ARG A 288 -7.80 8.08 7.60
CA ARG A 288 -9.15 7.61 7.94
C ARG A 288 -10.04 7.57 6.70
N ASP A 289 -10.08 8.66 5.95
CA ASP A 289 -11.02 8.83 4.85
C ASP A 289 -10.66 7.91 3.67
N LEU A 290 -9.36 7.74 3.37
CA LEU A 290 -8.92 6.85 2.28
C LEU A 290 -9.01 5.36 2.66
N VAL A 291 -8.74 4.97 3.90
CA VAL A 291 -8.89 3.57 4.35
C VAL A 291 -10.35 3.13 4.38
N ALA A 292 -11.29 4.05 4.56
CA ALA A 292 -12.72 3.76 4.45
C ALA A 292 -13.14 3.33 3.02
N VAL A 293 -12.33 3.62 2.00
CA VAL A 293 -12.59 3.17 0.63
C VAL A 293 -12.29 1.68 0.51
N ARG A 294 -13.32 0.90 0.16
CA ARG A 294 -13.15 -0.53 -0.05
C ARG A 294 -12.11 -0.80 -1.15
N GLY A 295 -11.10 -1.59 -0.82
CA GLY A 295 -9.97 -1.89 -1.71
C GLY A 295 -8.69 -1.12 -1.42
N LEU A 296 -8.75 -0.09 -0.57
CA LEU A 296 -7.60 0.60 -0.02
C LEU A 296 -7.37 0.14 1.42
N GLY A 297 -6.22 -0.48 1.68
CA GLY A 297 -5.76 -0.77 3.03
C GLY A 297 -4.75 0.27 3.51
N ALA A 298 -4.46 0.28 4.81
CA ALA A 298 -3.49 1.20 5.44
C ALA A 298 -2.18 1.32 4.64
N TRP A 299 -1.57 0.18 4.27
CA TRP A 299 -0.35 0.18 3.45
C TRP A 299 -0.51 0.93 2.12
N SER A 300 -1.61 0.73 1.38
CA SER A 300 -1.82 1.43 0.10
C SER A 300 -2.00 2.94 0.29
N VAL A 301 -2.66 3.33 1.38
CA VAL A 301 -2.88 4.73 1.72
C VAL A 301 -1.57 5.39 2.16
N GLU A 302 -0.76 4.71 2.98
CA GLU A 302 0.59 5.16 3.36
C GLU A 302 1.48 5.37 2.12
N MET A 303 1.46 4.42 1.17
CA MET A 303 2.19 4.58 -0.09
C MET A 303 1.68 5.78 -0.89
N PHE A 304 0.35 5.98 -0.96
CA PHE A 304 -0.21 7.15 -1.63
C PHE A 304 0.15 8.47 -0.94
N MET A 305 0.09 8.55 0.39
CA MET A 305 0.47 9.75 1.14
C MET A 305 1.97 10.07 0.98
N CYS A 306 2.83 9.05 1.02
CA CYS A 306 4.27 9.20 0.85
C CYS A 306 4.64 9.60 -0.59
N PHE A 307 4.07 8.95 -1.61
CA PHE A 307 4.54 9.05 -3.00
C PHE A 307 3.66 9.89 -3.92
N GLY A 308 2.35 9.87 -3.70
CA GLY A 308 1.37 10.70 -4.40
C GLY A 308 1.28 12.08 -3.77
N LEU A 309 1.05 12.15 -2.46
CA LEU A 309 0.95 13.44 -1.75
C LEU A 309 2.30 14.03 -1.36
N LYS A 310 3.38 13.25 -1.45
CA LYS A 310 4.75 13.68 -1.09
C LYS A 310 4.83 14.18 0.35
N ARG A 311 4.07 13.57 1.27
CA ARG A 311 4.17 13.84 2.71
C ARG A 311 5.44 13.21 3.26
N LEU A 312 6.20 13.93 4.07
CA LEU A 312 7.53 13.50 4.52
C LEU A 312 7.52 12.70 5.82
N ASP A 313 6.41 12.68 6.54
CA ASP A 313 6.36 12.06 7.87
C ASP A 313 5.43 10.84 7.95
N VAL A 314 5.36 10.07 6.86
CA VAL A 314 4.58 8.82 6.76
C VAL A 314 5.51 7.63 6.98
N PHE A 315 5.04 6.62 7.71
CA PHE A 315 5.84 5.44 8.02
C PHE A 315 5.00 4.16 8.01
N SER A 316 5.41 3.16 7.20
CA SER A 316 4.67 1.91 7.03
C SER A 316 5.31 0.76 7.81
N THR A 317 4.76 0.43 8.97
CA THR A 317 5.18 -0.74 9.76
C THR A 317 4.74 -2.05 9.11
N GLY A 318 3.69 -2.01 8.29
CA GLY A 318 3.13 -3.16 7.59
C GLY A 318 3.93 -3.59 6.36
N ASP A 319 4.83 -2.76 5.83
CA ASP A 319 5.63 -3.07 4.65
C ASP A 319 6.79 -4.03 5.01
N LEU A 320 6.79 -5.23 4.41
CA LEU A 320 7.84 -6.23 4.66
C LEU A 320 9.21 -5.80 4.14
N GLY A 321 9.28 -5.00 3.07
CA GLY A 321 10.53 -4.45 2.56
C GLY A 321 11.14 -3.46 3.54
N VAL A 322 10.32 -2.58 4.12
CA VAL A 322 10.74 -1.65 5.18
C VAL A 322 11.15 -2.40 6.43
N GLN A 323 10.35 -3.38 6.89
CA GLN A 323 10.71 -4.25 8.02
C GLN A 323 12.09 -4.90 7.83
N ARG A 324 12.33 -5.43 6.63
CA ARG A 324 13.58 -6.09 6.28
C ARG A 324 14.74 -5.10 6.24
N GLY A 325 14.54 -3.94 5.60
CA GLY A 325 15.50 -2.85 5.56
C GLY A 325 15.89 -2.32 6.94
N MET A 326 14.92 -2.12 7.83
CA MET A 326 15.20 -1.71 9.22
C MET A 326 15.96 -2.78 10.00
N ALA A 327 15.66 -4.07 9.78
CA ALA A 327 16.42 -5.15 10.40
C ALA A 327 17.88 -5.12 9.91
N ALA A 328 18.12 -4.94 8.62
CA ALA A 328 19.46 -4.79 8.05
C ALA A 328 20.19 -3.52 8.56
N TYR A 329 19.47 -2.39 8.64
CA TYR A 329 19.95 -1.14 9.22
C TYR A 329 20.49 -1.37 10.64
N MET A 330 19.71 -2.05 11.49
CA MET A 330 20.10 -2.42 12.85
C MET A 330 21.15 -3.56 12.93
N GLY A 331 21.71 -3.99 11.80
CA GLY A 331 22.76 -5.02 11.75
C GLY A 331 22.25 -6.44 12.01
N ARG A 332 20.94 -6.68 11.89
CA ARG A 332 20.39 -8.03 12.04
C ARG A 332 20.63 -8.82 10.75
N ASP A 333 20.96 -10.09 10.90
CA ASP A 333 21.10 -11.01 9.78
C ASP A 333 19.73 -11.41 9.21
N VAL A 334 19.28 -10.66 8.20
CA VAL A 334 17.98 -10.86 7.53
C VAL A 334 17.84 -12.24 6.88
N SER A 335 18.94 -12.90 6.53
CA SER A 335 18.93 -14.25 5.94
C SER A 335 18.53 -15.32 6.96
N LYS A 336 18.86 -15.07 8.23
CA LYS A 336 18.53 -15.92 9.39
C LYS A 336 17.20 -15.55 10.03
N LEU A 337 16.71 -14.33 9.81
CA LEU A 337 15.38 -13.87 10.23
C LEU A 337 14.29 -14.44 9.31
N LYS A 338 14.03 -15.73 9.46
CA LYS A 338 12.85 -16.40 8.90
C LYS A 338 11.75 -16.45 9.95
N ALA A 339 10.50 -16.57 9.50
CA ALA A 339 9.40 -16.85 10.43
C ALA A 339 9.73 -18.11 11.25
N LYS A 340 9.96 -17.95 12.56
CA LYS A 340 10.13 -19.10 13.47
C LYS A 340 8.82 -19.89 13.44
N GLY A 341 8.87 -21.13 12.94
CA GLY A 341 7.74 -22.07 13.00
C GLY A 341 6.65 -21.90 11.93
N GLY A 342 6.95 -21.39 10.74
CA GLY A 342 5.97 -21.36 9.63
C GLY A 342 4.91 -20.25 9.74
N GLY A 343 5.12 -19.28 10.63
CA GLY A 343 4.26 -18.10 10.78
C GLY A 343 4.45 -17.01 9.71
N LYS A 344 3.77 -15.88 9.90
CA LYS A 344 3.90 -14.67 9.06
C LYS A 344 5.34 -14.12 9.16
N TRP A 345 5.95 -13.77 8.02
CA TRP A 345 7.26 -13.11 7.99
C TRP A 345 7.24 -11.84 8.84
N LYS A 346 8.23 -11.71 9.73
CA LYS A 346 8.38 -10.57 10.64
C LYS A 346 9.86 -10.37 10.95
N TYR A 347 10.48 -9.36 10.33
CA TYR A 347 11.91 -9.06 10.48
C TYR A 347 12.21 -8.18 11.70
N MET A 348 11.27 -7.28 12.00
CA MET A 348 11.29 -6.39 13.14
C MET A 348 9.87 -6.27 13.71
N SER A 349 9.73 -6.11 15.03
CA SER A 349 8.42 -5.88 15.60
C SER A 349 7.93 -4.46 15.33
N GLU A 350 6.62 -4.30 15.17
CA GLU A 350 5.99 -2.99 14.92
C GLU A 350 6.39 -1.96 15.99
N LYS A 351 6.41 -2.36 17.27
CA LYS A 351 6.87 -1.50 18.36
C LYS A 351 8.32 -1.03 18.16
N GLU A 352 9.25 -1.95 17.86
CA GLU A 352 10.64 -1.59 17.59
C GLU A 352 10.78 -0.66 16.38
N MET A 353 9.97 -0.90 15.33
CA MET A 353 9.99 -0.05 14.14
C MET A 353 9.51 1.37 14.46
N VAL A 354 8.40 1.49 15.21
CA VAL A 354 7.87 2.80 15.63
C VAL A 354 8.88 3.52 16.52
N ASP A 355 9.40 2.86 17.55
CA ASP A 355 10.37 3.45 18.48
C ASP A 355 11.64 3.95 17.77
N LEU A 356 12.09 3.23 16.74
CA LEU A 356 13.25 3.63 15.94
C LEU A 356 12.92 4.76 14.95
N ALA A 357 11.81 4.63 14.21
CA ALA A 357 11.39 5.60 13.21
C ALA A 357 11.05 6.96 13.84
N GLU A 358 10.57 6.99 15.08
CA GLU A 358 10.21 8.22 15.78
C GLU A 358 11.39 9.20 15.91
N LYS A 359 12.62 8.69 15.96
CA LYS A 359 13.82 9.52 16.01
C LYS A 359 14.03 10.34 14.74
N PHE A 360 13.52 9.86 13.60
CA PHE A 360 13.72 10.45 12.28
C PHE A 360 12.61 11.43 11.87
N ARG A 361 11.76 11.86 12.80
CA ARG A 361 10.75 12.88 12.53
C ARG A 361 11.40 14.25 12.28
N PRO A 362 10.90 15.01 11.30
CA PRO A 362 9.65 14.80 10.56
C PRO A 362 9.86 14.17 9.17
N TYR A 363 10.93 13.38 8.97
CA TYR A 363 11.35 12.85 7.67
C TYR A 363 11.27 11.32 7.58
N ARG A 364 10.30 10.71 8.28
CA ARG A 364 10.12 9.25 8.31
C ARG A 364 9.85 8.64 6.94
N SER A 365 9.22 9.36 6.02
CA SER A 365 9.01 8.91 4.63
C SER A 365 10.33 8.76 3.88
N LEU A 366 11.26 9.70 4.07
CA LEU A 366 12.60 9.62 3.46
C LEU A 366 13.42 8.49 4.10
N PHE A 367 13.37 8.36 5.42
CA PHE A 367 14.01 7.25 6.12
C PHE A 367 13.48 5.90 5.62
N MET A 368 12.15 5.73 5.54
CA MET A 368 11.49 4.55 4.98
C MET A 368 11.95 4.28 3.53
N TRP A 369 12.10 5.34 2.73
CA TRP A 369 12.57 5.22 1.35
C TRP A 369 13.97 4.62 1.23
N TYR A 370 14.87 4.99 2.14
CA TYR A 370 16.21 4.43 2.24
C TYR A 370 16.23 2.99 2.77
N MET A 371 15.27 2.59 3.60
CA MET A 371 15.18 1.20 4.08
C MET A 371 14.96 0.20 2.95
N TRP A 372 14.25 0.56 1.88
CA TRP A 372 14.16 -0.31 0.68
C TRP A 372 15.49 -0.44 -0.10
N ARG A 373 16.49 0.40 0.20
CA ARG A 373 17.74 0.49 -0.55
C ARG A 373 18.97 0.05 0.22
N ILE A 374 18.90 0.03 1.54
CA ILE A 374 20.06 -0.28 2.39
C ILE A 374 20.68 -1.66 2.10
N GLU A 375 19.90 -2.62 1.61
CA GLU A 375 20.42 -3.94 1.22
C GLU A 375 21.13 -3.96 -0.13
N ASN A 376 20.93 -2.93 -0.96
CA ASN A 376 21.59 -2.79 -2.27
C ASN A 376 22.99 -2.15 -2.15
N VAL A 377 23.44 -1.91 -0.92
CA VAL A 377 24.70 -1.23 -0.60
C VAL A 377 25.54 -2.17 0.26
N GLU A 378 26.76 -2.47 -0.17
CA GLU A 378 27.72 -3.19 0.65
C GLU A 378 28.29 -2.27 1.72
N VAL A 379 27.64 -2.21 2.88
CA VAL A 379 28.05 -1.35 4.01
C VAL A 379 29.35 -1.84 4.67
N ALA A 380 29.85 -3.03 4.31
CA ALA A 380 31.06 -3.63 4.87
C ALA A 380 32.38 -2.93 4.47
N ALA A 381 32.36 -2.01 3.49
CA ALA A 381 33.58 -1.40 2.95
C ALA A 381 34.06 -0.11 3.64
N VAL A 382 33.40 0.35 4.72
CA VAL A 382 33.72 1.67 5.34
C VAL A 382 34.44 1.54 6.69
N GLN A 383 34.38 0.38 7.36
CA GLN A 383 35.05 0.19 8.66
C GLN A 383 36.55 -0.12 8.55
N ASP A 384 37.05 -0.57 7.40
CA ASP A 384 38.47 -0.96 7.23
C ASP A 384 39.42 0.21 6.87
N ASN A 385 38.89 1.41 6.60
CA ASN A 385 39.70 2.60 6.27
C ASN A 385 39.90 3.56 7.45
N ALA A 386 39.41 3.23 8.64
CA ALA A 386 39.64 4.01 9.86
C ALA A 386 40.80 3.48 10.74
N GLU A 387 41.41 2.34 10.36
CA GLU A 387 42.50 1.69 11.11
C GLU A 387 43.79 1.46 10.30
N LYS A 388 43.99 2.21 9.21
CA LYS A 388 45.29 2.31 8.52
C LYS A 388 45.69 3.76 8.35
#